data_AF-A0A3Q3H1C5-F1
#
_entry.id   AF-A0A3Q3H1C5-F1
#
_cell.length_a   1.000
_cell.length_b   1.000
_cell.length_c   1.000
_cell.angle_alpha   90.00
_cell.angle_beta   90.00
_cell.angle_gamma   90.00
#
_symmetry.space_group_name_H-M   'P 1'
#
loop_
_entity.id
_entity.type
_entity.pdbx_description
1 polymer ?
#
loop_
_entity_poly.entity_id
_entity_poly.type
_entity_poly.pdbx_seq_one_letter_code
_entity_poly.pdbx_strand_id
1 'polypeptide(L)'
;VAMDLTRLAVDAGQFINRAVQYTGESLGQADKTQLDSGLEELLARADATKTWTDQIISQTEVLLQPNPGARLEDRLYEHLDWSVPPRPRAHEVLGDQMVQAGLELGSNTPYGLDWSSQAKSSIN
;
A
#
# COMPACT_ATOMS: atom_id res chain seq x y z
N VAL A 1 30.24 -67.13 -7.47
CA VAL A 1 30.40 -65.72 -7.93
C VAL A 1 29.19 -64.82 -7.60
N ALA A 2 27.97 -65.33 -7.42
CA ALA A 2 26.79 -64.49 -7.10
C ALA A 2 26.65 -64.06 -5.62
N MET A 3 27.34 -64.70 -4.67
CA MET A 3 27.21 -64.44 -3.22
C MET A 3 28.06 -63.26 -2.70
N ASP A 4 29.10 -62.84 -3.42
CA ASP A 4 29.96 -61.71 -2.99
C ASP A 4 29.37 -60.36 -3.39
N LEU A 5 28.66 -60.30 -4.52
CA LEU A 5 28.06 -59.06 -5.02
C LEU A 5 26.91 -58.59 -4.12
N THR A 6 26.14 -59.53 -3.54
CA THR A 6 25.06 -59.22 -2.60
C THR A 6 25.60 -58.71 -1.27
N ARG A 7 26.73 -59.25 -0.78
CA ARG A 7 27.41 -58.72 0.42
C ARG A 7 28.00 -57.33 0.18
N LEU A 8 28.65 -57.11 -0.96
CA LEU A 8 29.17 -55.80 -1.34
C LEU A 8 28.07 -54.73 -1.47
N ALA A 9 26.91 -55.10 -2.02
CA ALA A 9 25.77 -54.20 -2.12
C ALA A 9 25.16 -53.85 -0.75
N VAL A 10 25.11 -54.82 0.17
CA VAL A 10 24.65 -54.59 1.55
C VAL A 10 25.60 -53.68 2.31
N ASP A 11 26.91 -53.90 2.18
CA ASP A 11 27.92 -53.04 2.81
C ASP A 11 27.89 -51.63 2.23
N ALA A 12 27.79 -51.48 0.90
CA ALA A 12 27.63 -50.18 0.25
C ALA A 12 26.35 -49.45 0.70
N GLY A 13 25.24 -50.18 0.90
CA GLY A 13 23.99 -49.65 1.45
C GLY A 13 24.14 -49.11 2.88
N GLN A 14 24.93 -49.78 3.73
CA GLN A 14 25.24 -49.30 5.07
C GLN A 14 26.15 -48.06 5.07
N PHE A 15 27.09 -47.97 4.12
CA PHE A 15 27.92 -46.79 3.95
C PHE A 15 27.13 -45.58 3.44
N ILE A 16 26.21 -45.77 2.49
CA ILE A 16 25.31 -44.70 2.03
C ILE A 16 24.41 -44.24 3.17
N ASN A 17 23.85 -45.16 3.96
CA ASN A 17 23.00 -44.80 5.09
C ASN A 17 23.78 -44.00 6.15
N ARG A 18 25.02 -44.39 6.46
CA ARG A 18 25.92 -43.62 7.32
C ARG A 18 26.29 -42.25 6.75
N ALA A 19 26.49 -42.14 5.44
CA ALA A 19 26.76 -40.85 4.80
C ALA A 19 25.53 -39.93 4.80
N VAL A 20 24.33 -40.49 4.62
CA VAL A 20 23.06 -39.75 4.73
C VAL A 20 22.80 -39.32 6.17
N GLN A 21 23.10 -40.17 7.16
CA GLN A 21 23.06 -39.79 8.57
C GLN A 21 24.09 -38.70 8.89
N TYR A 22 25.34 -38.86 8.46
CA TYR A 22 26.39 -37.87 8.71
C TYR A 22 26.08 -36.53 8.05
N THR A 23 25.54 -36.53 6.82
CA THR A 23 25.06 -35.30 6.17
C THR A 23 23.80 -34.76 6.82
N GLY A 24 22.90 -35.61 7.32
CA GLY A 24 21.72 -35.20 8.08
C GLY A 24 22.05 -34.60 9.44
N GLU A 25 23.05 -35.11 10.15
CA GLU A 25 23.54 -34.57 11.43
C GLU A 25 24.40 -33.33 11.21
N SER A 26 25.22 -33.29 10.15
CA SER A 26 26.09 -32.16 9.83
C SER A 26 25.32 -30.97 9.21
N LEU A 27 24.30 -31.20 8.38
CA LEU A 27 23.37 -30.15 7.93
C LEU A 27 22.26 -29.84 8.96
N GLY A 28 21.88 -30.82 9.79
CA GLY A 28 20.83 -30.66 10.81
C GLY A 28 21.27 -29.86 12.03
N GLN A 29 22.57 -29.59 12.16
CA GLN A 29 23.15 -28.67 13.15
C GLN A 29 23.29 -27.23 12.65
N ALA A 30 22.68 -26.88 11.51
CA ALA A 30 22.29 -25.50 11.28
C ALA A 30 21.07 -25.22 12.18
N ASP A 31 21.32 -25.07 13.48
CA ASP A 31 20.35 -24.46 14.39
C ASP A 31 19.81 -23.24 13.66
N LYS A 32 18.50 -23.26 13.39
CA LYS A 32 17.73 -22.15 12.86
C LYS A 32 18.27 -20.93 13.59
N THR A 33 18.93 -20.00 12.89
CA THR A 33 19.50 -18.81 13.54
C THR A 33 18.35 -18.13 14.26
N GLN A 34 18.20 -18.40 15.56
CA GLN A 34 17.14 -17.84 16.35
C GLN A 34 17.44 -16.35 16.33
N LEU A 35 16.56 -15.60 15.66
CA LEU A 35 16.59 -14.17 15.82
C LEU A 35 16.47 -13.95 17.32
N ASP A 36 17.42 -13.20 17.88
CA ASP A 36 17.35 -12.76 19.26
C ASP A 36 15.92 -12.27 19.55
N SER A 37 15.32 -12.66 20.68
CA SER A 37 13.91 -12.37 20.96
C SER A 37 13.60 -10.87 20.92
N GLY A 38 14.59 -10.03 21.23
CA GLY A 38 14.51 -8.58 21.04
C GLY A 38 14.44 -8.15 19.58
N LEU A 39 15.11 -8.86 18.66
CA LEU A 39 15.06 -8.58 17.22
C LEU A 39 13.72 -9.00 16.61
N GLU A 40 13.13 -10.11 17.05
CA GLU A 40 11.77 -10.50 16.64
C GLU A 40 10.72 -9.46 17.08
N GLU A 41 10.82 -8.95 18.30
CA GLU A 41 9.93 -7.91 18.81
C GLU A 41 10.10 -6.58 18.04
N LEU A 42 11.34 -6.19 17.76
CA LEU A 42 11.64 -5.01 16.95
C LEU A 42 11.11 -5.15 15.52
N LEU A 43 11.26 -6.32 14.91
CA LEU A 43 10.75 -6.60 13.57
C LEU A 43 9.22 -6.52 13.55
N ALA A 44 8.54 -7.17 14.51
CA ALA A 44 7.10 -7.11 14.64
C ALA A 44 6.59 -5.68 14.82
N ARG A 45 7.31 -4.87 15.60
CA ARG A 45 7.00 -3.45 15.79
C ARG A 45 7.22 -2.63 14.51
N ALA A 46 8.29 -2.90 13.76
CA ALA A 46 8.55 -2.24 12.50
C ALA A 46 7.45 -2.55 11.47
N ASP A 47 7.08 -3.82 11.34
CA ASP A 47 6.00 -4.25 10.43
C ASP A 47 4.64 -3.66 10.83
N ALA A 48 4.33 -3.66 12.12
CA ALA A 48 3.11 -3.02 12.62
C ALA A 48 3.12 -1.52 12.32
N THR A 49 4.24 -0.83 12.57
CA THR A 49 4.37 0.61 12.34
C THR A 49 4.19 0.96 10.86
N LYS A 50 4.82 0.19 9.97
CA LYS A 50 4.64 0.35 8.52
C LYS A 50 3.18 0.17 8.12
N THR A 51 2.56 -0.92 8.56
CA THR A 51 1.16 -1.23 8.26
C THR A 51 0.22 -0.13 8.71
N TRP A 52 0.37 0.37 9.93
CA TRP A 52 -0.46 1.46 10.45
C TRP A 52 -0.22 2.77 9.71
N THR A 53 1.04 3.07 9.36
CA THR A 53 1.38 4.28 8.61
C THR A 53 0.73 4.26 7.23
N ASP A 54 0.85 3.15 6.50
CA ASP A 54 0.25 2.98 5.18
C ASP A 54 -1.29 3.10 5.23
N GLN A 55 -1.91 2.55 6.28
CA GLN A 55 -3.37 2.67 6.49
C GLN A 55 -3.80 4.10 6.80
N ILE A 56 -3.07 4.81 7.66
CA ILE A 56 -3.40 6.20 8.00
C ILE A 56 -3.28 7.08 6.76
N ILE A 57 -2.19 6.96 6.00
CA ILE A 57 -1.98 7.72 4.75
C ILE A 57 -3.12 7.43 3.78
N SER A 58 -3.42 6.14 3.53
CA SER A 58 -4.51 5.76 2.64
C SER A 58 -5.87 6.34 3.07
N GLN A 59 -6.16 6.36 4.37
CA GLN A 59 -7.43 6.88 4.87
C GLN A 59 -7.49 8.41 4.79
N THR A 60 -6.37 9.09 5.05
CA THR A 60 -6.26 10.54 4.89
C THR A 60 -6.41 10.94 3.42
N GLU A 61 -5.83 10.20 2.47
CA GLU A 61 -6.04 10.44 1.03
C GLU A 61 -7.51 10.37 0.62
N VAL A 62 -8.26 9.40 1.17
CA VAL A 62 -9.70 9.27 0.90
C VAL A 62 -10.49 10.45 1.47
N LEU A 63 -10.09 10.98 2.63
CA LEU A 63 -10.74 12.16 3.22
C LEU A 63 -10.47 13.43 2.41
N LEU A 64 -9.24 13.60 1.91
CA LEU A 64 -8.86 14.77 1.11
C LEU A 64 -9.46 14.72 -0.30
N GLN A 65 -9.42 13.55 -0.94
CA GLN A 65 -9.93 13.35 -2.29
C GLN A 65 -10.84 12.10 -2.32
N PRO A 66 -12.15 12.26 -2.03
CA PRO A 66 -13.07 11.13 -1.99
C PRO A 66 -13.26 10.47 -3.36
N ASN A 67 -13.05 11.22 -4.45
CA ASN A 67 -13.16 10.71 -5.81
C ASN A 67 -12.02 9.71 -6.13
N PRO A 68 -12.33 8.41 -6.39
CA PRO A 68 -11.33 7.39 -6.68
C PRO A 68 -10.58 7.61 -7.99
N GLY A 69 -11.22 8.17 -9.03
CA GLY A 69 -10.57 8.44 -10.31
C GLY A 69 -9.49 9.51 -10.17
N ALA A 70 -9.80 10.57 -9.45
CA ALA A 70 -8.86 11.64 -9.14
C ALA A 70 -7.65 11.14 -8.33
N ARG A 71 -7.86 10.25 -7.32
CA ARG A 71 -6.73 9.66 -6.58
C ARG A 71 -5.81 8.82 -7.45
N LEU A 72 -6.37 8.04 -8.37
CA LEU A 72 -5.58 7.22 -9.28
C LEU A 72 -4.76 8.10 -10.23
N GLU A 73 -5.37 9.14 -10.79
CA GLU A 73 -4.68 10.14 -11.60
C GLU A 73 -3.52 10.76 -10.82
N ASP A 74 -3.76 11.22 -9.60
CA ASP A 74 -2.75 11.90 -8.78
C ASP A 74 -1.55 10.96 -8.50
N ARG A 75 -1.80 9.67 -8.21
CA ARG A 75 -0.73 8.64 -8.06
C ARG A 75 0.03 8.38 -9.36
N LEU A 76 -0.65 8.42 -10.51
CA LEU A 76 -0.01 8.25 -11.82
C LEU A 76 0.87 9.44 -12.17
N TYR A 77 0.38 10.67 -11.93
CA TYR A 77 1.16 11.89 -12.15
C TYR A 77 2.40 11.94 -11.26
N GLU A 78 2.28 11.56 -9.99
CA GLU A 78 3.40 11.44 -9.05
C GLU A 78 4.43 10.41 -9.54
N HIS A 79 3.99 9.25 -10.02
CA HIS A 79 4.89 8.22 -10.52
C HIS A 79 5.57 8.57 -11.85
N LEU A 80 4.98 9.46 -12.65
CA LEU A 80 5.46 9.85 -13.98
C LEU A 80 6.21 11.20 -13.98
N ASP A 81 6.42 11.82 -12.80
CA ASP A 81 6.99 13.16 -12.63
C ASP A 81 6.31 14.23 -13.52
N TRP A 82 5.02 14.05 -13.78
CA TRP A 82 4.25 14.96 -14.62
C TRP A 82 3.55 16.02 -13.77
N SER A 83 3.46 17.24 -14.29
CA SER A 83 2.72 18.31 -13.63
C SER A 83 1.25 17.94 -13.55
N VAL A 84 0.71 17.86 -12.33
CA VAL A 84 -0.72 17.67 -12.09
C VAL A 84 -1.47 18.87 -12.68
N PRO A 85 -2.44 18.66 -13.58
CA PRO A 85 -3.26 19.75 -14.07
C PRO A 85 -4.09 20.35 -12.93
N PRO A 86 -4.24 21.68 -12.85
CA PRO A 86 -5.03 22.31 -11.79
C PRO A 86 -6.49 21.85 -11.89
N ARG A 87 -6.96 21.14 -10.86
CA ARG A 87 -8.33 20.62 -10.78
C ARG A 87 -9.19 21.59 -9.97
N PRO A 88 -10.32 22.09 -10.52
CA PRO A 88 -11.20 22.95 -9.76
C PRO A 88 -11.79 22.18 -8.58
N ARG A 89 -11.74 22.78 -7.40
CA ARG A 89 -12.25 22.17 -6.17
C ARG A 89 -13.78 22.21 -6.19
N ALA A 90 -14.42 21.25 -5.52
CA ALA A 90 -15.89 21.13 -5.56
C ALA A 90 -16.63 22.42 -5.17
N HIS A 91 -16.06 23.21 -4.24
CA HIS A 91 -16.62 24.50 -3.83
C HIS A 91 -16.43 25.60 -4.88
N GLU A 92 -15.35 25.57 -5.67
CA GLU A 92 -15.11 26.52 -6.76
C GLU A 92 -16.14 26.30 -7.87
N VAL A 93 -16.37 25.03 -8.25
CA VAL A 93 -17.41 24.67 -9.24
C VAL A 93 -18.81 25.08 -8.75
N LEU A 94 -19.11 24.84 -7.48
CA LEU A 94 -20.38 25.26 -6.89
C LEU A 94 -20.51 26.80 -6.90
N GLY A 95 -19.46 27.52 -6.51
CA GLY A 95 -19.43 28.99 -6.53
C GLY A 95 -19.71 29.55 -7.92
N ASP A 96 -19.04 29.02 -8.95
CA ASP A 96 -19.24 29.42 -10.34
C ASP A 96 -20.69 29.16 -10.80
N GLN A 97 -21.25 28.00 -10.46
CA GLN A 97 -22.66 27.69 -10.77
C GLN A 97 -23.63 28.62 -10.05
N MET A 98 -23.36 28.96 -8.78
CA MET A 98 -24.21 29.88 -8.01
C MET A 98 -24.15 31.31 -8.56
N VAL A 99 -22.97 31.77 -9.01
CA VAL A 99 -22.81 33.06 -9.68
C VAL A 99 -23.57 33.08 -11.01
N GLN A 100 -23.41 32.02 -11.82
CA GLN A 100 -24.11 31.90 -13.10
C GLN A 100 -25.63 31.87 -12.92
N ALA A 101 -26.12 31.08 -11.95
CA ALA A 101 -27.54 31.04 -11.61
C ALA A 101 -28.06 32.40 -11.11
N GLY A 102 -27.28 33.11 -10.30
CA GLY A 102 -27.63 34.46 -9.85
C GLY A 102 -27.70 35.49 -10.99
N LEU A 103 -26.85 35.34 -12.01
CA LEU A 103 -26.86 36.18 -13.20
C LEU A 103 -28.12 35.91 -14.07
N GLU A 104 -28.48 34.64 -14.25
CA GLU A 104 -29.65 34.23 -15.04
C GLU A 104 -30.98 34.60 -14.37
N LEU A 105 -31.05 34.50 -13.03
CA LEU A 105 -32.21 34.94 -12.24
C LEU A 105 -32.36 36.47 -12.23
N GLY A 106 -31.31 37.20 -12.62
CA GLY A 106 -31.28 38.65 -12.68
C GLY A 106 -31.10 39.31 -11.31
N SER A 107 -30.30 40.38 -11.28
CA SER A 107 -30.00 41.18 -10.09
C SER A 107 -31.20 41.91 -9.47
N ASN A 108 -32.36 41.82 -10.12
CA ASN A 108 -33.62 42.39 -9.66
C ASN A 108 -34.41 41.43 -8.77
N THR A 109 -34.01 40.16 -8.67
CA THR A 109 -34.62 39.19 -7.76
C THR A 109 -33.81 39.10 -6.47
N PRO A 110 -34.45 39.03 -5.29
CA PRO A 110 -33.75 38.82 -4.02
C PRO A 110 -32.89 37.55 -4.03
N TYR A 111 -33.34 36.53 -4.77
CA TYR A 111 -32.64 35.26 -4.95
C TYR A 111 -31.32 35.42 -5.72
N GLY A 112 -31.30 36.16 -6.84
CA GLY A 112 -30.06 36.35 -7.60
C GLY A 112 -28.96 37.06 -6.81
N LEU A 113 -29.34 38.03 -5.97
CA LEU A 113 -28.41 38.76 -5.10
C LEU A 113 -27.84 37.86 -4.00
N ASP A 114 -28.67 37.05 -3.35
CA ASP A 114 -28.26 36.17 -2.25
C ASP A 114 -27.31 35.06 -2.70
N TRP A 115 -27.59 34.43 -3.86
CA TRP A 115 -26.74 33.37 -4.41
C TRP A 115 -25.36 33.88 -4.80
N SER A 116 -25.28 35.10 -5.37
CA SER A 116 -23.99 35.73 -5.69
C SER A 116 -23.18 36.12 -4.45
N SER A 117 -23.85 36.42 -3.34
CA SER A 117 -23.22 36.75 -2.05
C SER A 117 -22.73 35.48 -1.33
N GLN A 118 -23.56 34.44 -1.31
CA GLN A 118 -23.24 33.13 -0.74
C GLN A 118 -22.05 32.47 -1.47
N ALA A 119 -21.99 32.59 -2.81
CA ALA A 119 -20.85 32.10 -3.60
C ALA A 119 -19.52 32.76 -3.20
N LYS A 120 -19.53 34.08 -2.95
CA LYS A 120 -18.33 34.82 -2.50
C LYS A 120 -17.90 34.46 -1.08
N SER A 121 -18.86 34.09 -0.22
CA SER A 121 -18.61 33.63 1.15
C SER A 121 -17.95 32.25 1.16
N SER A 122 -18.35 31.35 0.27
CA SER A 122 -17.81 29.97 0.20
C SER A 122 -16.40 29.85 -0.38
N ILE A 123 -15.79 30.94 -0.86
CA ILE A 123 -14.44 30.97 -1.46
C ILE A 123 -13.37 31.50 -0.48
N ASN A 124 -13.77 32.16 0.62
CA ASN A 124 -12.87 32.60 1.71
C ASN A 124 -12.90 31.65 2.91
#